data_AF-A0A3D3SVZ4-F1
#
_entry.id   AF-A0A3D3SVZ4-F1
#
_cell.length_a   1.000
_cell.length_b   1.000
_cell.length_c   1.000
_cell.angle_alpha   90.00
_cell.angle_beta   90.00
_cell.angle_gamma   90.00
#
_symmetry.space_group_name_H-M   'P 1'
#
loop_
_entity.id
_entity.type
_entity.pdbx_description
1 polymer ?
#
loop_
_entity_poly.entity_id
_entity_poly.type
_entity_poly.pdbx_seq_one_letter_code
_entity_poly.pdbx_strand_id
1 'polypeptide(L)'
;AFLAESVFLALVGGGVGLAFASLMQLTEFSTTNFQSFSELSFGFYLTPGIVIQSLVFSVLMGVLGGMAPAIRASRIAIVEALRAA
;
A
#
# COMPACT_ATOMS: atom_id res chain seq x y z
N ALA A 1 8.64 16.45 10.26
CA ALA A 1 8.99 15.05 10.57
C ALA A 1 7.83 14.11 10.24
N PHE A 2 6.70 14.20 10.95
CA PHE A 2 5.56 13.28 10.83
C PHE A 2 5.09 12.94 9.41
N LEU A 3 4.92 13.92 8.52
CA LEU A 3 4.47 13.66 7.15
C LEU A 3 5.48 12.80 6.36
N ALA A 4 6.78 13.07 6.52
CA ALA A 4 7.83 12.31 5.85
C ALA A 4 7.91 10.87 6.40
N GLU A 5 7.76 10.70 7.72
CA GLU A 5 7.65 9.37 8.34
C GLU A 5 6.42 8.60 7.84
N SER A 6 5.25 9.25 7.75
CA SER A 6 4.03 8.60 7.25
C SER A 6 4.16 8.16 5.78
N VAL A 7 4.79 8.98 4.93
CA VAL A 7 5.05 8.62 3.53
C VAL A 7 6.08 7.49 3.43
N PHE A 8 7.13 7.52 4.24
CA PHE A 8 8.12 6.44 4.27
C PHE A 8 7.49 5.11 4.70
N LEU A 9 6.70 5.10 5.77
CA LEU A 9 5.97 3.91 6.21
C LEU A 9 4.96 3.43 5.17
N ALA A 10 4.28 4.34 4.48
CA ALA A 10 3.38 3.99 3.40
C ALA A 10 4.13 3.31 2.24
N LEU A 11 5.26 3.87 1.79
CA LEU A 11 6.09 3.26 0.75
C LEU A 11 6.58 1.86 1.13
N VAL A 12 7.05 1.68 2.36
CA VAL A 12 7.45 0.36 2.87
C VAL A 12 6.27 -0.61 2.88
N GLY A 13 5.11 -0.18 3.39
CA GLY A 13 3.90 -0.99 3.39
C GLY A 13 3.41 -1.36 1.98
N GLY A 14 3.45 -0.41 1.04
CA GLY A 14 3.11 -0.62 -0.36
C GLY A 14 4.06 -1.58 -1.06
N GLY A 15 5.37 -1.47 -0.80
CA GLY A 15 6.39 -2.40 -1.31
C GLY A 15 6.21 -3.81 -0.77
N VAL A 16 5.96 -3.95 0.53
CA VAL A 16 5.67 -5.25 1.16
C VAL A 16 4.37 -5.85 0.61
N GLY A 17 3.31 -5.05 0.46
CA GLY A 17 2.05 -5.49 -0.14
C GLY A 17 2.22 -5.97 -1.59
N LEU A 18 3.03 -5.27 -2.38
CA LEU A 18 3.38 -5.71 -3.74
C LEU A 18 4.16 -7.02 -3.76
N ALA A 19 5.09 -7.21 -2.81
CA ALA A 19 5.81 -8.47 -2.67
C ALA A 19 4.82 -9.62 -2.37
N PHE A 20 3.89 -9.44 -1.44
CA PHE A 20 2.84 -10.43 -1.17
C PHE A 20 1.91 -10.66 -2.37
N ALA A 21 1.52 -9.60 -3.10
CA ALA A 21 0.71 -9.73 -4.31
C ALA A 21 1.44 -10.53 -5.41
N SER A 22 2.78 -10.39 -5.50
CA SER A 22 3.58 -11.19 -6.42
C SER A 22 3.61 -12.67 -6.07
N LEU A 23 3.56 -13.03 -4.78
CA LEU A 23 3.46 -14.41 -4.34
C LEU A 23 2.12 -15.06 -4.69
N MET A 24 1.04 -14.29 -4.83
CA MET A 24 -0.26 -14.83 -5.26
C MET A 24 -0.26 -15.33 -6.71
N GLN A 25 0.70 -14.87 -7.54
CA GLN A 25 0.87 -15.39 -8.90
C GLN A 25 1.33 -16.86 -8.90
N LEU A 26 1.84 -17.38 -7.78
CA LEU A 26 2.30 -18.77 -7.64
C LEU A 26 1.14 -19.77 -7.46
N THR A 27 -0.08 -19.28 -7.20
CA THR A 27 -1.26 -20.12 -6.97
C THR A 27 -2.24 -19.98 -8.12
N GLU A 28 -2.03 -20.76 -9.18
CA GLU A 28 -2.99 -20.88 -10.28
C GLU A 28 -4.04 -21.95 -9.94
N PHE A 29 -5.32 -21.55 -9.95
CA PHE A 29 -6.41 -22.50 -9.77
C PHE A 29 -6.76 -23.14 -11.12
N SER A 30 -6.18 -24.31 -11.40
CA SER A 30 -6.58 -25.15 -12.52
C SER A 30 -7.82 -25.98 -12.14
N THR A 31 -9.01 -25.48 -12.45
CA THR A 31 -10.20 -26.35 -12.53
C THR A 31 -10.18 -27.02 -13.90
N THR A 32 -9.83 -28.31 -13.93
CA THR A 32 -10.02 -29.16 -15.11
C THR A 32 -11.51 -29.43 -15.28
N ASN A 33 -12.16 -28.75 -16.23
CA ASN A 33 -13.54 -29.04 -16.59
C ASN A 33 -13.56 -30.30 -17.47
N PHE A 34 -13.80 -31.47 -16.86
CA PHE A 34 -13.84 -32.79 -17.53
C PHE A 34 -14.87 -32.88 -18.67
N GLN A 35 -15.77 -31.90 -18.83
CA GLN A 35 -16.79 -31.86 -19.88
C GLN A 35 -16.37 -31.04 -21.13
N SER A 36 -15.30 -30.23 -21.07
CA SER A 36 -14.87 -29.41 -22.22
C SER A 36 -13.39 -29.48 -22.59
N PHE A 37 -12.56 -30.31 -21.93
CA PHE A 37 -11.11 -30.35 -22.18
C PHE A 37 -10.44 -28.96 -22.12
N SER A 38 -11.06 -28.02 -21.40
CA SER A 38 -10.63 -26.63 -21.32
C SER A 38 -10.31 -26.33 -19.87
N GLU A 39 -9.02 -26.12 -19.60
CA GLU A 39 -8.48 -25.72 -18.31
C GLU A 39 -8.76 -24.24 -18.14
N LEU A 40 -9.70 -23.90 -17.25
CA LEU A 40 -9.93 -22.51 -16.87
C LEU A 40 -8.84 -22.11 -15.86
N SER A 41 -7.68 -21.71 -16.39
CA SER A 41 -6.61 -21.11 -15.60
C SER A 41 -7.02 -19.70 -15.19
N PHE A 42 -7.56 -19.56 -13.98
CA PHE A 42 -7.72 -18.27 -13.33
C PHE A 42 -6.42 -17.94 -12.59
N GLY A 43 -5.48 -17.33 -13.30
CA GLY A 43 -4.23 -16.82 -12.75
C GLY A 43 -4.36 -15.39 -12.23
N PHE A 44 -3.63 -15.07 -11.16
CA PHE A 44 -3.43 -13.69 -10.74
C PHE A 44 -2.29 -13.08 -11.57
N TYR A 45 -2.57 -12.05 -12.36
CA TYR A 45 -1.57 -11.38 -13.20
C TYR A 45 -1.23 -9.99 -12.66
N LEU A 46 -0.02 -9.81 -12.13
CA LEU A 46 0.46 -8.49 -11.71
C LEU A 46 0.96 -7.71 -12.93
N THR A 47 0.09 -6.86 -13.45
CA THR A 47 0.44 -5.98 -14.58
C THR A 47 1.25 -4.78 -14.09
N PRO A 48 2.23 -4.24 -14.85
CA PRO A 48 2.96 -3.02 -14.48
C PRO A 48 2.05 -1.84 -14.14
N GLY A 49 0.89 -1.74 -14.79
CA GLY A 49 -0.13 -0.73 -14.48
C GLY A 49 -0.74 -0.86 -13.08
N ILE A 50 -0.90 -2.07 -12.55
CA ILE A 50 -1.40 -2.31 -11.18
C ILE A 50 -0.33 -1.89 -10.17
N VAL A 51 0.94 -2.22 -10.45
CA VAL A 51 2.08 -1.85 -9.59
C VAL A 51 2.18 -0.34 -9.39
N ILE A 52 2.08 0.41 -10.48
CA ILE A 52 2.13 1.88 -10.43
C ILE A 52 0.92 2.42 -9.67
N GLN A 53 -0.29 1.95 -9.99
CA GLN A 53 -1.51 2.41 -9.32
C GLN A 53 -1.49 2.12 -7.81
N SER A 54 -1.05 0.93 -7.39
CA SER A 54 -0.97 0.58 -5.98
C SER A 54 0.09 1.39 -5.22
N LEU A 55 1.23 1.68 -5.86
CA LEU A 55 2.25 2.55 -5.27
C LEU A 55 1.74 3.98 -5.11
N VAL A 56 1.12 4.54 -6.14
CA VAL A 56 0.51 5.88 -6.09
C VAL A 56 -0.55 5.94 -4.99
N PHE A 57 -1.43 4.94 -4.93
CA PHE A 57 -2.47 4.86 -3.91
C PHE A 57 -1.89 4.80 -2.49
N SER A 58 -0.85 3.98 -2.29
CA SER A 58 -0.15 3.87 -1.02
C SER A 58 0.45 5.21 -0.57
N VAL A 59 1.15 5.91 -1.47
CA VAL A 59 1.72 7.24 -1.19
C VAL A 59 0.62 8.24 -0.84
N LEU A 60 -0.47 8.27 -1.61
CA LEU A 60 -1.61 9.15 -1.32
C LEU A 60 -2.18 8.88 0.07
N MET A 61 -2.36 7.61 0.44
CA MET A 61 -2.81 7.24 1.78
C MET A 61 -1.82 7.65 2.89
N GLY A 62 -0.52 7.53 2.66
CA GLY A 62 0.51 8.01 3.59
C GLY A 62 0.47 9.53 3.78
N VAL A 63 0.26 10.28 2.71
CA VAL A 63 0.10 11.74 2.74
C VAL A 63 -1.18 12.12 3.48
N LEU A 64 -2.32 11.51 3.13
CA LEU A 64 -3.62 11.78 3.75
C LEU A 64 -3.65 11.43 5.24
N GLY A 65 -3.09 10.28 5.63
CA GLY A 65 -2.99 9.84 7.02
C GLY A 65 -2.03 10.70 7.85
N GLY A 66 -0.91 11.16 7.26
CA GLY A 66 0.09 11.99 7.93
C GLY A 66 -0.24 13.48 7.99
N MET A 67 -1.14 13.99 7.15
CA MET A 67 -1.48 15.42 7.10
C MET A 67 -2.23 15.90 8.35
N ALA A 68 -3.23 15.17 8.82
CA ALA A 68 -3.99 15.55 10.02
C ALA A 68 -3.10 15.76 11.28
N PRO A 69 -2.21 14.83 11.66
CA PRO A 69 -1.29 15.06 12.78
C PRO A 69 -0.25 16.15 12.48
N ALA A 70 0.23 16.29 11.24
CA ALA A 70 1.19 17.33 10.87
C ALA A 70 0.62 18.75 11.01
N ILE A 71 -0.63 18.97 10.58
CA ILE A 71 -1.34 20.25 10.73
C ILE A 71 -1.60 20.55 12.21
N ARG A 72 -1.90 19.51 13.00
CA ARG A 72 -2.10 19.68 14.44
C ARG A 72 -0.78 20.07 15.12
N ALA A 73 0.33 19.42 14.79
CA ALA A 73 1.65 19.72 15.33
C ALA A 73 2.14 21.13 14.96
N SER A 74 1.83 21.63 13.76
CA SER A 74 2.25 22.97 13.33
C SER A 74 1.51 24.12 14.04
N ARG A 75 0.40 23.83 14.71
CA ARG A 75 -0.42 24.82 15.45
C ARG A 75 -0.14 24.86 16.95
N ILE A 76 0.73 24.00 17.48
CA ILE A 76 1.06 23.98 18.91
C ILE A 76 2.05 25.11 19.19
N ALA A 77 1.77 25.93 20.21
CA ALA A 77 2.70 26.98 20.64
C ALA A 77 3.99 26.36 21.17
N ILE A 78 5.14 26.93 20.81
CA ILE A 78 6.47 26.39 21.15
C ILE A 78 6.63 26.20 22.67
N VAL A 79 6.06 27.12 23.46
CA VAL A 79 6.08 27.06 24.94
C VAL A 79 5.28 25.88 25.47
N GLU A 80 4.14 25.56 24.84
CA GLU A 80 3.32 24.40 25.18
C GLU A 80 3.97 23.08 24.75
N ALA A 81 4.65 23.07 23.60
CA ALA A 81 5.41 21.90 23.14
C ALA A 81 6.57 21.57 24.09
N LEU A 82 7.27 22.60 24.61
CA LEU A 82 8.35 22.43 25.60
C LEU A 82 7.84 22.02 26.99
N ARG A 83 6.59 22.36 27.33
CA ARG A 83 5.98 22.01 28.62
C ARG A 83 5.35 20.61 28.63
N ALA A 84 4.99 20.11 27.45
CA ALA A 84 4.44 18.77 27.26
C ALA A 84 5.52 17.70 26.99
N ALA A 85 6.78 18.11 26.75
CA ALA A 85 7.95 17.25 26.63
C ALA A 85 8.59 16.98 28.01
#